data_AF-A0A2T4X3P0-F1
#
_entry.id   AF-A0A2T4X3P0-F1
#
_cell.length_a   1.000
_cell.length_b   1.000
_cell.length_c   1.000
_cell.angle_alpha   90.00
_cell.angle_beta   90.00
_cell.angle_gamma   90.00
#
_symmetry.space_group_name_H-M   'P 1'
#
loop_
_entity.id
_entity.type
_entity.pdbx_description
1 polymer ?
#
loop_
_entity_poly.entity_id
_entity_poly.type
_entity_poly.pdbx_seq_one_letter_code
_entity_poly.pdbx_strand_id
1 'polypeptide(L)'
;MEQNKTGKYLKYAIGEIALVVIGILIALQINNWNESRKESDKLNQVYERILIDVENDLNELSANLAYYKKQEHVFKAVVNDSISLELLDDGLSRVLFESFVTKLNKAGVNQLKVLTSKDSLSLKIIEIYDVMENFMVQGIEKDLNNDSRYLANIFRDNYTWFPEWQKKTIMKDNSSKELQDYFLTSMQYKHHMIQANQDIYNNYVPMIEYSIFTLKDIKEELQSLLDKT
;
A
#
# COMPACT_ATOMS: atom_id res chain seq x y z
N MET A 1 -10.42 -74.86 -42.73
CA MET A 1 -9.32 -73.90 -42.50
C MET A 1 -9.93 -72.67 -41.81
N GLU A 2 -9.15 -71.98 -40.96
CA GLU A 2 -9.43 -70.61 -40.45
C GLU A 2 -10.49 -70.35 -39.37
N GLN A 3 -10.34 -70.87 -38.15
CA GLN A 3 -11.13 -70.36 -37.00
C GLN A 3 -10.33 -69.84 -35.78
N ASN A 4 -9.00 -69.91 -35.78
CA ASN A 4 -8.18 -69.50 -34.63
C ASN A 4 -7.11 -68.43 -34.91
N LYS A 5 -7.09 -67.84 -36.12
CA LYS A 5 -6.11 -66.81 -36.49
C LYS A 5 -6.62 -65.39 -36.20
N THR A 6 -7.89 -65.10 -36.47
CA THR A 6 -8.48 -63.75 -36.32
C THR A 6 -8.46 -63.24 -34.88
N GLY A 7 -8.79 -64.09 -33.89
CA GLY A 7 -8.71 -63.72 -32.47
C GLY A 7 -7.28 -63.52 -31.95
N LYS A 8 -6.29 -64.16 -32.58
CA LYS A 8 -4.87 -63.99 -32.26
C LYS A 8 -4.40 -62.61 -32.73
N TYR A 9 -4.67 -62.22 -33.97
CA TYR A 9 -4.34 -60.89 -34.50
C TYR A 9 -5.08 -59.76 -33.77
N LEU A 10 -6.36 -59.95 -33.39
CA LEU A 10 -7.12 -58.96 -32.63
C LEU A 10 -6.52 -58.68 -31.25
N LYS A 11 -6.08 -59.71 -30.53
CA LYS A 11 -5.41 -59.55 -29.22
C LYS A 11 -4.08 -58.79 -29.33
N TYR A 12 -3.31 -59.04 -30.39
CA TYR A 12 -2.06 -58.30 -30.63
C TYR A 12 -2.32 -56.83 -30.99
N ALA A 13 -3.31 -56.54 -31.84
CA ALA A 13 -3.67 -55.17 -32.20
C ALA A 13 -4.21 -54.36 -31.00
N ILE A 14 -5.02 -54.97 -30.13
CA ILE A 14 -5.49 -54.32 -28.90
C ILE A 14 -4.32 -54.05 -27.93
N GLY A 15 -3.37 -54.99 -27.81
CA GLY A 15 -2.17 -54.79 -26.99
C GLY A 15 -1.30 -53.64 -27.49
N GLU A 16 -1.14 -53.52 -28.81
CA GLU A 16 -0.39 -52.41 -29.43
C GLU A 16 -1.08 -51.07 -29.21
N ILE A 17 -2.40 -50.98 -29.40
CA ILE A 17 -3.18 -49.77 -29.11
C ILE A 17 -3.07 -49.40 -27.63
N ALA A 18 -3.19 -50.36 -26.71
CA ALA A 18 -3.07 -50.10 -25.28
C ALA A 18 -1.67 -49.57 -24.91
N LEU A 19 -0.60 -50.13 -25.49
CA LEU A 19 0.78 -49.66 -25.29
C LEU A 19 0.98 -48.25 -25.83
N VAL A 20 0.46 -47.95 -27.02
CA VAL A 20 0.51 -46.60 -27.61
C VAL A 20 -0.25 -45.60 -26.74
N VAL A 21 -1.45 -45.95 -26.26
CA VAL A 21 -2.25 -45.10 -25.37
C VAL A 21 -1.52 -44.84 -24.06
N ILE A 22 -0.92 -45.86 -23.43
CA ILE A 22 -0.11 -45.68 -22.21
C ILE A 22 1.08 -44.74 -22.50
N GLY A 23 1.75 -44.90 -23.63
CA GLY A 23 2.84 -44.01 -24.04
C GLY A 23 2.41 -42.56 -24.17
N ILE A 24 1.25 -42.30 -24.80
CA ILE A 24 0.68 -40.94 -24.94
C ILE A 24 0.31 -40.37 -23.56
N LEU A 25 -0.34 -41.17 -22.70
CA LEU A 25 -0.74 -40.71 -21.37
C LEU A 25 0.48 -40.35 -20.50
N ILE A 26 1.55 -41.15 -20.54
CA ILE A 26 2.80 -40.84 -19.82
C ILE A 26 3.43 -39.56 -20.39
N ALA A 27 3.48 -39.41 -21.71
CA ALA A 27 4.01 -38.20 -22.34
C ALA A 27 3.23 -36.93 -21.93
N LEU A 28 1.90 -37.01 -21.92
CA LEU A 28 1.04 -35.93 -21.44
C LEU A 28 1.24 -35.63 -19.96
N GLN A 29 1.37 -36.66 -19.10
CA GLN A 29 1.63 -36.48 -17.67
C GLN A 29 2.97 -35.78 -17.41
N ILE A 30 4.04 -36.19 -18.11
CA ILE A 30 5.35 -35.54 -17.99
C ILE A 30 5.28 -34.08 -18.45
N ASN A 31 4.56 -33.80 -19.54
CA ASN A 31 4.39 -32.43 -20.02
C ASN A 31 3.64 -31.56 -19.00
N ASN A 32 2.50 -32.04 -18.49
CA ASN A 32 1.71 -31.33 -17.49
C ASN A 32 2.50 -31.09 -16.19
N TRP A 33 3.31 -32.07 -15.75
CA TRP A 33 4.16 -31.90 -14.57
C TRP A 33 5.25 -30.83 -14.79
N ASN A 34 5.88 -30.82 -15.97
CA ASN A 34 6.87 -29.80 -16.32
C ASN A 34 6.24 -28.40 -16.43
N GLU A 35 5.03 -28.28 -16.98
CA GLU A 35 4.27 -27.02 -17.02
C GLU A 35 3.94 -26.54 -15.61
N SER A 36 3.39 -27.41 -14.75
CA SER A 36 3.09 -27.09 -13.36
C SER A 36 4.32 -26.63 -12.57
N ARG A 37 5.47 -27.31 -12.76
CA ARG A 37 6.74 -26.87 -12.18
C ARG A 37 7.14 -25.47 -12.63
N LYS A 38 7.08 -25.18 -13.93
CA LYS A 38 7.41 -23.85 -14.47
C LYS A 38 6.48 -22.75 -13.95
N GLU A 39 5.19 -23.05 -13.78
CA GLU A 39 4.24 -22.12 -13.16
C GLU A 39 4.61 -21.85 -11.69
N SER A 40 4.97 -22.89 -10.93
CA SER A 40 5.44 -22.74 -9.54
C SER A 40 6.73 -21.92 -9.45
N ASP A 41 7.72 -22.19 -10.32
CA ASP A 41 8.98 -21.46 -10.35
C ASP A 41 8.73 -19.97 -10.67
N LYS A 42 7.79 -19.67 -11.57
CA LYS A 42 7.39 -18.30 -11.89
C LYS A 42 6.69 -17.61 -10.71
N LEU A 43 5.82 -18.31 -10.00
CA LEU A 43 5.14 -17.77 -8.82
C LEU A 43 6.16 -17.43 -7.72
N ASN A 44 7.13 -18.30 -7.47
CA ASN A 44 8.19 -18.06 -6.48
C ASN A 44 9.05 -16.84 -6.84
N GLN A 45 9.41 -16.65 -8.11
CA GLN A 45 10.12 -15.44 -8.55
C GLN A 45 9.29 -14.17 -8.32
N VAL A 46 7.97 -14.23 -8.52
CA VAL A 46 7.08 -13.11 -8.20
C VAL A 46 7.01 -12.87 -6.69
N TYR A 47 7.00 -13.92 -5.87
CA TYR A 47 7.07 -13.81 -4.41
C TYR A 47 8.36 -13.22 -3.88
N GLU A 48 9.52 -13.61 -4.42
CA GLU A 48 10.81 -12.97 -4.12
C GLU A 48 10.77 -11.47 -4.43
N ARG A 49 10.16 -11.10 -5.57
CA ARG A 49 9.98 -9.71 -5.94
C ARG A 49 9.06 -8.97 -4.97
N ILE A 50 7.94 -9.57 -4.60
CA ILE A 50 6.99 -8.99 -3.65
C ILE A 50 7.64 -8.82 -2.28
N LEU A 51 8.50 -9.75 -1.84
CA LEU A 51 9.21 -9.62 -0.58
C LEU A 51 10.05 -8.33 -0.52
N ILE A 52 10.79 -8.03 -1.60
CA ILE A 52 11.56 -6.78 -1.72
C ILE A 52 10.63 -5.55 -1.72
N ASP A 53 9.55 -5.62 -2.49
CA ASP A 53 8.57 -4.53 -2.58
C ASP A 53 7.93 -4.25 -1.19
N VAL A 54 7.53 -5.29 -0.45
CA VAL A 54 6.98 -5.22 0.92
C VAL A 54 7.98 -4.62 1.91
N GLU A 55 9.26 -4.97 1.82
CA GLU A 55 10.29 -4.37 2.69
C GLU A 55 10.44 -2.86 2.47
N ASN A 56 10.39 -2.42 1.21
CA ASN A 56 10.44 -0.99 0.89
C ASN A 56 9.18 -0.27 1.39
N ASP A 57 8.01 -0.86 1.20
CA ASP A 57 6.74 -0.28 1.65
C ASP A 57 6.67 -0.20 3.19
N LEU A 58 7.18 -1.19 3.91
CA LEU A 58 7.29 -1.15 5.36
C LEU A 58 8.18 0.00 5.85
N ASN A 59 9.31 0.24 5.18
CA ASN A 59 10.21 1.33 5.54
C ASN A 59 9.56 2.71 5.31
N GLU A 60 8.92 2.88 4.15
CA GLU A 60 8.21 4.11 3.78
C GLU A 60 7.07 4.41 4.75
N LEU A 61 6.18 3.44 4.98
CA LEU A 61 5.03 3.60 5.87
C LEU A 61 5.46 3.85 7.32
N SER A 62 6.53 3.20 7.78
CA SER A 62 7.06 3.42 9.14
C SER A 62 7.65 4.82 9.30
N ALA A 63 8.33 5.33 8.27
CA ALA A 63 8.86 6.70 8.27
C ALA A 63 7.70 7.73 8.29
N ASN A 64 6.68 7.51 7.46
CA ASN A 64 5.48 8.36 7.42
C ASN A 64 4.74 8.33 8.77
N LEU A 65 4.55 7.15 9.37
CA LEU A 65 3.94 7.02 10.68
C LEU A 65 4.72 7.79 11.77
N ALA A 66 6.05 7.65 11.79
CA ALA A 66 6.89 8.35 12.75
C ALA A 66 6.79 9.87 12.59
N TYR A 67 6.74 10.33 11.34
CA TYR A 67 6.56 11.74 11.01
C TYR A 67 5.25 12.30 11.57
N TYR A 68 4.11 11.66 11.28
CA TYR A 68 2.81 12.14 11.76
C TYR A 68 2.69 12.05 13.28
N LYS A 69 3.20 10.99 13.91
CA LYS A 69 3.24 10.89 15.38
C LYS A 69 4.02 12.01 16.04
N LYS A 70 5.11 12.48 15.41
CA LYS A 70 5.88 13.63 15.92
C LYS A 70 5.05 14.91 15.96
N GLN A 71 4.18 15.13 14.96
CA GLN A 71 3.36 16.34 14.85
C GLN A 71 2.08 16.32 15.70
N GLU A 72 1.72 15.17 16.28
CA GLU A 72 0.45 14.98 17.00
C GLU A 72 0.24 15.99 18.15
N HIS A 73 1.34 16.37 18.80
CA HIS A 73 1.30 17.33 19.91
C HIS A 73 0.73 18.70 19.49
N VAL A 74 0.99 19.16 18.26
CA VAL A 74 0.46 20.43 17.73
C VAL A 74 -1.06 20.36 17.60
N PHE A 75 -1.57 19.28 17.03
CA PHE A 75 -3.01 19.06 16.89
C PHE A 75 -3.71 18.91 18.24
N LYS A 76 -3.13 18.12 19.16
CA LYS A 76 -3.65 17.98 20.52
C LYS A 76 -3.71 19.31 21.27
N ALA A 77 -2.74 20.18 21.07
CA ALA A 77 -2.76 21.50 21.71
C ALA A 77 -3.93 22.36 21.23
N VAL A 78 -4.26 22.29 19.94
CA VAL A 78 -5.41 23.01 19.36
C VAL A 78 -6.74 22.41 19.81
N VAL A 79 -6.86 21.07 19.84
CA VAL A 79 -8.07 20.36 20.29
C VAL A 79 -8.37 20.62 21.78
N ASN A 80 -7.33 20.76 22.60
CA ASN A 80 -7.45 20.95 24.05
C ASN A 80 -7.45 22.44 24.48
N ASP A 81 -7.59 23.37 23.53
CA ASP A 81 -7.60 24.81 23.80
C ASP A 81 -6.35 25.33 24.53
N SER A 82 -5.22 24.68 24.30
CA SER A 82 -3.93 25.01 24.90
C SER A 82 -2.94 25.59 23.88
N ILE A 83 -3.46 26.31 22.88
CA ILE A 83 -2.63 26.98 21.86
C ILE A 83 -1.76 28.04 22.53
N SER A 84 -0.48 28.06 22.17
CA SER A 84 0.47 29.08 22.65
C SER A 84 1.31 29.61 21.48
N LEU A 85 1.91 30.77 21.68
CA LEU A 85 2.80 31.39 20.71
C LEU A 85 3.99 30.47 20.34
N GLU A 86 4.45 29.65 21.29
CA GLU A 86 5.54 28.69 21.12
C GLU A 86 5.24 27.64 20.04
N LEU A 87 3.97 27.27 19.83
CA LEU A 87 3.59 26.28 18.82
C LEU A 87 3.86 26.74 17.39
N LEU A 88 4.08 28.04 17.15
CA LEU A 88 4.53 28.51 15.84
C LEU A 88 5.89 27.89 15.47
N ASP A 89 6.79 27.75 16.44
CA ASP A 89 8.12 27.15 16.25
C ASP A 89 8.01 25.63 16.00
N ASP A 90 6.95 25.00 16.51
CA ASP A 90 6.60 23.59 16.26
C ASP A 90 5.81 23.39 14.95
N GLY A 91 5.61 24.45 14.17
CA GLY A 91 5.01 24.36 12.85
C GLY A 91 3.49 24.50 12.82
N LEU A 92 2.86 25.09 13.85
CA LEU A 92 1.41 25.38 13.87
C LEU A 92 0.93 25.98 12.54
N SER A 93 1.65 26.92 11.95
CA SER A 93 1.25 27.53 10.67
C SER A 93 1.36 26.62 9.42
N ARG A 94 1.91 25.41 9.54
CA ARG A 94 2.30 24.53 8.44
C ARG A 94 1.69 23.13 8.48
N VAL A 95 1.32 22.62 9.66
CA VAL A 95 0.85 21.23 9.82
C VAL A 95 -0.39 20.87 8.97
N LEU A 96 -1.20 21.85 8.54
CA LEU A 96 -2.33 21.62 7.62
C LEU A 96 -1.95 21.67 6.13
N PHE A 97 -0.71 22.01 5.81
CA PHE A 97 -0.25 22.32 4.45
C PHE A 97 0.83 21.36 3.97
N GLU A 98 0.91 20.21 4.62
CA GLU A 98 1.86 19.16 4.30
C GLU A 98 1.41 18.40 3.04
N SER A 99 2.36 17.73 2.41
CA SER A 99 2.12 16.86 1.25
C SER A 99 2.09 15.42 1.74
N PHE A 100 0.92 14.78 1.63
CA PHE A 100 0.71 13.40 2.02
C PHE A 100 1.01 12.50 0.82
N VAL A 101 2.15 11.80 0.81
CA VAL A 101 2.54 10.95 -0.32
C VAL A 101 3.18 9.66 0.19
N THR A 102 2.57 8.53 -0.14
CA THR A 102 3.19 7.21 -0.05
C THR A 102 3.33 6.59 -1.43
N LYS A 103 4.53 6.09 -1.74
CA LYS A 103 4.79 5.33 -2.96
C LYS A 103 4.77 3.83 -2.68
N LEU A 104 3.62 3.19 -2.94
CA LEU A 104 3.50 1.73 -2.86
C LEU A 104 4.26 1.03 -4.00
N ASN A 105 5.09 0.04 -3.66
CA ASN A 105 5.88 -0.74 -4.59
C ASN A 105 5.05 -1.89 -5.18
N LYS A 106 4.34 -1.60 -6.27
CA LYS A 106 3.37 -2.55 -6.85
C LYS A 106 3.91 -3.44 -7.96
N ALA A 107 5.23 -3.50 -8.17
CA ALA A 107 5.80 -4.20 -9.31
C ALA A 107 5.50 -5.71 -9.26
N GLY A 108 5.80 -6.34 -8.12
CA GLY A 108 5.51 -7.75 -7.88
C GLY A 108 4.01 -8.05 -7.87
N VAL A 109 3.20 -7.21 -7.22
CA VAL A 109 1.74 -7.39 -7.18
C VAL A 109 1.12 -7.29 -8.57
N ASN A 110 1.59 -6.39 -9.42
CA ASN A 110 1.13 -6.30 -10.81
C ASN A 110 1.51 -7.54 -11.63
N GLN A 111 2.69 -8.13 -11.39
CA GLN A 111 3.07 -9.40 -11.98
C GLN A 111 2.18 -10.55 -11.46
N LEU A 112 1.84 -10.53 -10.17
CA LEU A 112 0.97 -11.52 -9.54
C LEU A 112 -0.45 -11.49 -10.14
N LYS A 113 -1.00 -10.30 -10.39
CA LYS A 113 -2.33 -10.10 -11.00
C LYS A 113 -2.45 -10.78 -12.38
N VAL A 114 -1.38 -10.79 -13.18
CA VAL A 114 -1.40 -11.37 -14.53
C VAL A 114 -1.11 -12.87 -14.58
N LEU A 115 -0.75 -13.52 -13.45
CA LEU A 115 -0.56 -14.98 -13.42
C LEU A 115 -1.90 -15.72 -13.60
N THR A 116 -1.87 -16.83 -14.32
CA THR A 116 -3.00 -17.73 -14.53
C THR A 116 -3.38 -18.46 -13.25
N SER A 117 -2.39 -19.02 -12.58
CA SER A 117 -2.52 -19.74 -11.32
C SER A 117 -2.25 -18.80 -10.15
N LYS A 118 -3.19 -18.71 -9.20
CA LYS A 118 -3.09 -17.92 -7.97
C LYS A 118 -3.50 -18.79 -6.79
N ASP A 119 -2.68 -18.82 -5.75
CA ASP A 119 -3.05 -19.46 -4.48
C ASP A 119 -3.76 -18.46 -3.55
N SER A 120 -4.07 -18.89 -2.32
CA SER A 120 -4.72 -18.02 -1.33
C SER A 120 -3.85 -16.83 -0.91
N LEU A 121 -2.53 -17.00 -0.82
CA LEU A 121 -1.61 -15.93 -0.44
C LEU A 121 -1.53 -14.87 -1.55
N SER A 122 -1.50 -15.30 -2.80
CA SER A 122 -1.56 -14.44 -3.99
C SER A 122 -2.80 -13.55 -3.94
N LEU A 123 -3.97 -14.12 -3.66
CA LEU A 123 -5.22 -13.37 -3.58
C LEU A 123 -5.21 -12.39 -2.42
N LYS A 124 -4.74 -12.82 -1.24
CA LYS A 124 -4.58 -11.97 -0.05
C LYS A 124 -3.67 -10.78 -0.31
N ILE A 125 -2.51 -10.99 -0.94
CA ILE A 125 -1.56 -9.91 -1.28
C ILE A 125 -2.20 -8.91 -2.23
N ILE A 126 -2.88 -9.39 -3.28
CA ILE A 126 -3.56 -8.52 -4.25
C ILE A 126 -4.60 -7.65 -3.56
N GLU A 127 -5.46 -8.27 -2.73
CA GLU A 127 -6.52 -7.57 -2.00
C GLU A 127 -5.95 -6.49 -1.06
N ILE A 128 -4.94 -6.83 -0.26
CA ILE A 128 -4.31 -5.89 0.68
C ILE A 128 -3.73 -4.68 -0.07
N TYR A 129 -2.99 -4.90 -1.15
CA TYR A 129 -2.43 -3.79 -1.93
C TYR A 129 -3.49 -2.94 -2.61
N ASP A 130 -4.56 -3.55 -3.13
CA ASP A 130 -5.68 -2.80 -3.73
C ASP A 130 -6.41 -1.96 -2.67
N VAL A 131 -6.55 -2.48 -1.46
CA VAL A 131 -7.16 -1.74 -0.34
C VAL A 131 -6.25 -0.61 0.15
N MET A 132 -4.94 -0.83 0.23
CA MET A 132 -3.95 0.19 0.58
C MET A 132 -3.93 1.33 -0.44
N GLU A 133 -3.89 0.99 -1.73
CA GLU A 133 -3.93 1.99 -2.81
C GLU A 133 -5.23 2.80 -2.77
N ASN A 134 -6.38 2.16 -2.72
CA ASN A 134 -7.64 2.87 -2.97
C ASN A 134 -8.30 3.46 -1.71
N PHE A 135 -8.01 2.91 -0.53
CA PHE A 135 -8.78 3.23 0.68
C PHE A 135 -7.94 3.56 1.90
N MET A 136 -6.91 2.77 2.23
CA MET A 136 -6.21 2.92 3.52
C MET A 136 -5.04 3.89 3.49
N VAL A 137 -4.41 4.07 2.32
CA VAL A 137 -3.24 4.92 2.17
C VAL A 137 -3.50 5.99 1.11
N GLN A 138 -3.34 5.69 -0.18
CA GLN A 138 -3.30 6.73 -1.20
C GLN A 138 -4.67 7.39 -1.42
N GLY A 139 -5.76 6.66 -1.15
CA GLY A 139 -7.12 7.22 -1.13
C GLY A 139 -7.26 8.37 -0.12
N ILE A 140 -6.88 8.13 1.14
CA ILE A 140 -6.96 9.15 2.21
C ILE A 140 -5.96 10.28 1.96
N GLU A 141 -4.74 9.97 1.52
CA GLU A 141 -3.72 10.97 1.18
C GLU A 141 -4.22 11.95 0.11
N LYS A 142 -4.94 11.45 -0.90
CA LYS A 142 -5.52 12.28 -1.95
C LYS A 142 -6.50 13.31 -1.36
N ASP A 143 -7.36 12.88 -0.44
CA ASP A 143 -8.34 13.76 0.19
C ASP A 143 -7.66 14.80 1.10
N LEU A 144 -6.70 14.38 1.92
CA LEU A 144 -5.89 15.29 2.75
C LEU A 144 -5.13 16.34 1.91
N ASN A 145 -4.56 15.92 0.77
CA ASN A 145 -3.92 16.84 -0.16
C ASN A 145 -4.89 17.79 -0.86
N ASN A 146 -6.14 17.38 -1.08
CA ASN A 146 -7.17 18.27 -1.62
C ASN A 146 -7.52 19.36 -0.60
N ASP A 147 -7.67 18.98 0.66
CA ASP A 147 -7.98 19.91 1.75
C ASP A 147 -6.83 20.89 2.00
N SER A 148 -5.59 20.40 2.05
CA SER A 148 -4.38 21.23 2.13
C SER A 148 -4.33 22.29 1.02
N ARG A 149 -4.57 21.89 -0.24
CA ARG A 149 -4.62 22.81 -1.38
C ARG A 149 -5.79 23.79 -1.30
N TYR A 150 -6.95 23.32 -0.86
CA TYR A 150 -8.14 24.15 -0.69
C TYR A 150 -7.88 25.26 0.34
N LEU A 151 -7.32 24.92 1.50
CA LEU A 151 -6.94 25.87 2.54
C LEU A 151 -5.88 26.86 2.04
N ALA A 152 -4.89 26.39 1.28
CA ALA A 152 -3.86 27.26 0.74
C ALA A 152 -4.44 28.31 -0.22
N ASN A 153 -5.47 27.94 -1.01
CA ASN A 153 -6.19 28.89 -1.87
C ASN A 153 -6.98 29.90 -1.04
N ILE A 154 -7.67 29.47 0.03
CA ILE A 154 -8.33 30.40 0.96
C ILE A 154 -7.32 31.41 1.51
N PHE A 155 -6.12 30.94 1.90
CA PHE A 155 -5.10 31.81 2.47
C PHE A 155 -4.63 32.85 1.44
N ARG A 156 -4.34 32.40 0.21
CA ARG A 156 -3.94 33.26 -0.91
C ARG A 156 -4.95 34.36 -1.20
N ASP A 157 -6.24 34.01 -1.23
CA ASP A 157 -7.27 34.89 -1.75
C ASP A 157 -7.83 35.85 -0.70
N ASN A 158 -7.69 35.55 0.59
CA ASN A 158 -8.36 36.29 1.66
C ASN A 158 -7.41 37.00 2.65
N TYR A 159 -6.10 36.69 2.64
CA TYR A 159 -5.20 37.19 3.69
C TYR A 159 -3.97 37.91 3.14
N THR A 160 -3.78 39.15 3.60
CA THR A 160 -2.67 40.06 3.24
C THR A 160 -1.30 39.51 3.62
N TRP A 161 -1.22 38.71 4.69
CA TRP A 161 0.00 38.07 5.18
C TRP A 161 0.41 36.83 4.38
N PHE A 162 -0.39 36.38 3.40
CA PHE A 162 -0.05 35.20 2.59
C PHE A 162 1.35 35.23 1.96
N PRO A 163 1.85 36.35 1.37
CA PRO A 163 3.21 36.40 0.84
C PRO A 163 4.28 36.18 1.90
N GLU A 164 4.05 36.67 3.13
CA GLU A 164 4.95 36.40 4.27
C GLU A 164 4.95 34.91 4.60
N TRP A 165 3.75 34.33 4.74
CA TRP A 165 3.58 32.91 5.02
C TRP A 165 4.20 32.03 3.93
N GLN A 166 4.17 32.40 2.66
CA GLN A 166 4.82 31.61 1.61
C GLN A 166 6.35 31.73 1.58
N LYS A 167 6.90 32.89 1.97
CA LYS A 167 8.31 33.20 1.75
C LYS A 167 9.27 32.55 2.77
N LYS A 168 8.79 32.20 3.97
CA LYS A 168 9.65 31.75 5.08
C LYS A 168 8.93 30.80 6.02
N THR A 169 9.70 30.14 6.88
CA THR A 169 9.16 29.44 8.06
C THR A 169 8.69 30.48 9.07
N ILE A 170 7.45 30.34 9.50
CA ILE A 170 6.84 31.20 10.51
C ILE A 170 7.25 30.70 11.88
N MET A 171 7.84 31.58 12.66
CA MET A 171 8.27 31.37 14.04
C MET A 171 7.74 32.51 14.90
N LYS A 172 7.74 32.33 16.23
CA LYS A 172 7.24 33.34 17.17
C LYS A 172 7.95 34.69 17.08
N ASP A 173 9.23 34.68 16.73
CA ASP A 173 10.11 35.85 16.74
C ASP A 173 10.27 36.51 15.36
N ASN A 174 9.79 35.86 14.30
CA ASN A 174 10.05 36.28 12.93
C ASN A 174 8.79 36.61 12.12
N SER A 175 7.60 36.58 12.73
CA SER A 175 6.32 36.70 12.03
C SER A 175 5.51 37.93 12.40
N SER A 176 4.71 38.45 11.46
CA SER A 176 3.84 39.59 11.72
C SER A 176 2.73 39.27 12.72
N LYS A 177 2.32 40.28 13.50
CA LYS A 177 1.25 40.14 14.48
C LYS A 177 -0.07 39.67 13.86
N GLU A 178 -0.42 40.17 12.67
CA GLU A 178 -1.66 39.77 11.97
C GLU A 178 -1.67 38.27 11.65
N LEU A 179 -0.54 37.73 11.19
CA LEU A 179 -0.38 36.30 10.92
C LEU A 179 -0.44 35.49 12.22
N GLN A 180 0.26 35.93 13.28
CA GLN A 180 0.23 35.27 14.58
C GLN A 180 -1.20 35.22 15.14
N ASP A 181 -1.90 36.36 15.16
CA ASP A 181 -3.26 36.47 15.67
C ASP A 181 -4.19 35.50 14.93
N TYR A 182 -4.03 35.34 13.62
CA TYR A 182 -4.80 34.36 12.84
C TYR A 182 -4.57 32.92 13.35
N PHE A 183 -3.34 32.41 13.38
CA PHE A 183 -3.08 31.02 13.78
C PHE A 183 -3.35 30.75 15.26
N LEU A 184 -3.26 31.76 16.12
CA LEU A 184 -3.46 31.61 17.57
C LEU A 184 -4.92 31.74 18.00
N THR A 185 -5.74 32.51 17.28
CA THR A 185 -7.08 32.91 17.77
C THR A 185 -8.22 32.67 16.78
N SER A 186 -7.93 32.40 15.50
CA SER A 186 -8.98 32.22 14.50
C SER A 186 -9.78 30.94 14.75
N MET A 187 -11.10 31.10 14.92
CA MET A 187 -12.02 29.96 14.98
C MET A 187 -12.06 29.16 13.68
N GLN A 188 -11.89 29.82 12.53
CA GLN A 188 -11.81 29.12 11.24
C GLN A 188 -10.61 28.16 11.22
N TYR A 189 -9.43 28.66 11.58
CA TYR A 189 -8.22 27.85 11.63
C TYR A 189 -8.35 26.71 12.64
N LYS A 190 -8.88 27.00 13.84
CA LYS A 190 -9.14 25.99 14.88
C LYS A 190 -10.07 24.88 14.39
N HIS A 191 -11.16 25.22 13.70
CA HIS A 191 -12.07 24.22 13.13
C HIS A 191 -11.36 23.30 12.12
N HIS A 192 -10.53 23.87 11.23
CA HIS A 192 -9.74 23.07 10.28
C HIS A 192 -8.73 22.16 10.98
N MET A 193 -8.07 22.63 12.04
CA MET A 193 -7.18 21.80 12.87
C MET A 193 -7.91 20.65 13.55
N ILE A 194 -9.11 20.89 14.09
CA ILE A 194 -9.91 19.83 14.73
C ILE A 194 -10.35 18.79 13.71
N GLN A 195 -10.80 19.22 12.53
CA GLN A 195 -11.17 18.32 11.43
C GLN A 195 -9.96 17.50 10.96
N ALA A 196 -8.84 18.16 10.67
CA ALA A 196 -7.61 17.48 10.26
C ALA A 196 -7.08 16.53 11.35
N ASN A 197 -7.25 16.84 12.64
CA ASN A 197 -6.92 15.90 13.71
C ASN A 197 -7.76 14.61 13.60
N GLN A 198 -9.05 14.73 13.30
CA GLN A 198 -9.92 13.58 13.08
C GLN A 198 -9.48 12.78 11.84
N ASP A 199 -9.18 13.45 10.73
CA ASP A 199 -8.83 12.79 9.47
C ASP A 199 -7.44 12.14 9.53
N ILE A 200 -6.49 12.78 10.20
CA ILE A 200 -5.11 12.28 10.32
C ILE A 200 -5.00 11.25 11.45
N TYR A 201 -5.33 11.60 12.70
CA TYR A 201 -5.00 10.76 13.85
C TYR A 201 -6.08 9.74 14.21
N ASN A 202 -7.33 9.99 13.86
CA ASN A 202 -8.42 9.04 14.12
C ASN A 202 -8.78 8.21 12.89
N ASN A 203 -8.19 8.50 11.72
CA ASN A 203 -8.42 7.74 10.49
C ASN A 203 -7.09 7.33 9.81
N TYR A 204 -6.34 8.26 9.21
CA TYR A 204 -5.16 7.91 8.41
C TYR A 204 -4.06 7.17 9.18
N VAL A 205 -3.66 7.64 10.37
CA VAL A 205 -2.63 7.02 11.21
C VAL A 205 -2.98 5.57 11.58
N PRO A 206 -4.20 5.27 12.10
CA PRO A 206 -4.64 3.89 12.28
C PRO A 206 -4.59 3.04 11.02
N MET A 207 -4.92 3.61 9.84
CA MET A 207 -4.85 2.88 8.57
C MET A 207 -3.41 2.57 8.14
N ILE A 208 -2.46 3.48 8.39
CA ILE A 208 -1.03 3.21 8.21
C ILE A 208 -0.57 2.10 9.17
N GLU A 209 -0.97 2.15 10.44
CA GLU A 209 -0.60 1.13 11.43
C GLU A 209 -1.12 -0.26 11.03
N TYR A 210 -2.36 -0.34 10.56
CA TYR A 210 -2.95 -1.56 10.04
C TYR A 210 -2.24 -2.05 8.76
N SER A 211 -1.88 -1.14 7.86
CA SER A 211 -1.12 -1.46 6.64
C SER A 211 0.27 -2.03 7.00
N ILE A 212 0.97 -1.46 7.97
CA ILE A 212 2.25 -1.99 8.46
C ILE A 212 2.08 -3.37 9.08
N PHE A 213 1.02 -3.57 9.88
CA PHE A 213 0.73 -4.87 10.50
C PHE A 213 0.50 -5.96 9.44
N THR A 214 -0.35 -5.68 8.45
CA THR A 214 -0.67 -6.65 7.37
C THR A 214 0.53 -6.94 6.46
N LEU A 215 1.36 -5.94 6.16
CA LEU A 215 2.58 -6.15 5.40
C LEU A 215 3.62 -7.00 6.15
N LYS A 216 3.71 -6.89 7.48
CA LYS A 216 4.57 -7.77 8.29
C LYS A 216 4.10 -9.22 8.24
N ASP A 217 2.79 -9.44 8.35
CA ASP A 217 2.17 -10.76 8.24
C ASP A 217 2.44 -11.39 6.85
N ILE A 218 2.22 -10.63 5.77
CA ILE A 218 2.59 -11.05 4.39
C ILE A 218 4.08 -11.40 4.30
N LYS A 219 4.96 -10.56 4.87
CA LYS A 219 6.40 -10.79 4.85
C LYS A 219 6.77 -12.12 5.50
N GLU A 220 6.23 -12.41 6.68
CA GLU A 220 6.47 -13.65 7.41
C GLU A 220 5.96 -14.88 6.64
N GLU A 221 4.78 -14.80 6.03
CA GLU A 221 4.23 -15.86 5.19
C GLU A 221 5.09 -16.13 3.95
N LEU A 222 5.51 -15.07 3.24
CA LEU A 222 6.38 -15.19 2.07
C LEU A 222 7.73 -15.82 2.42
N GLN A 223 8.35 -15.40 3.53
CA GLN A 223 9.61 -15.97 4.00
C GLN A 223 9.45 -17.46 4.33
N SER A 224 8.40 -17.84 5.06
CA SER A 224 8.14 -19.24 5.39
C SER A 224 7.89 -20.12 4.16
N LEU A 225 7.30 -19.56 3.11
CA LEU A 225 7.04 -20.26 1.85
C LEU A 225 8.33 -20.43 1.04
N LEU A 226 9.12 -19.37 0.89
CA LEU A 226 10.35 -19.39 0.11
C LEU A 226 11.45 -20.25 0.77
N ASP A 227 11.51 -20.32 2.10
CA ASP A 227 12.46 -21.18 2.83
C ASP A 227 12.18 -22.69 2.67
N LYS A 228 10.97 -23.06 2.26
CA LYS A 228 10.54 -24.47 2.07
C LYS A 228 10.75 -24.99 0.65
N THR A 229 11.17 -24.13 -0.28
CA THR A 229 11.23 -24.43 -1.72
C THR A 229 12.66 -24.67 -2.18
#